data_AF-A0A926GR89-F1
#
_entry.id   AF-A0A926GR89-F1
#
_cell.length_a   1.000
_cell.length_b   1.000
_cell.length_c   1.000
_cell.angle_alpha   90.00
_cell.angle_beta   90.00
_cell.angle_gamma   90.00
#
_symmetry.space_group_name_H-M   'P 1'
#
loop_
_entity.id
_entity.type
_entity.pdbx_description
1 polymer ?
#
loop_
_entity_poly.entity_id
_entity_poly.type
_entity_poly.pdbx_seq_one_letter_code
_entity_poly.pdbx_strand_id
1 'polypeptide(L)'
;MANAFNIYGGGRGTFAYDQVRFDLRDAQTGQIVSNRMQSVSGFGDAVIEYRRSFTGGVPGFDAETGASDPRRVTLTARALLKLPTGSAKNLLGSGGTDAGLGIAASARPFRRVAFHGNLSVVWHGKTDIDALASRSTSVHSMAAIEWLMDGRTSFLAQVDNTPAPHRTGSDYIDRERRMFTFGLWRQITPRQNLYLSLGENDFGFAAHLAPDLQLSAGTRLAL
;
A
#
# COMPACT_ATOMS: atom_id res chain seq x y z
N MET A 1 5.80 -9.10 7.26
CA MET A 1 5.81 -8.45 5.94
C MET A 1 5.57 -6.96 6.12
N ALA A 2 6.49 -6.10 5.69
CA ALA A 2 6.08 -4.81 5.15
C ALA A 2 5.08 -5.08 4.02
N ASN A 3 4.21 -4.13 3.67
CA ASN A 3 3.67 -4.16 2.31
C ASN A 3 4.84 -4.47 1.35
N ALA A 4 4.67 -5.44 0.45
CA ALA A 4 5.74 -5.87 -0.45
C ALA A 4 6.35 -4.65 -1.18
N PHE A 5 5.53 -3.61 -1.34
CA PHE A 5 5.89 -2.27 -1.73
C PHE A 5 5.94 -1.34 -0.50
N ASN A 6 7.15 -0.98 -0.08
CA ASN A 6 7.36 0.15 0.82
C ASN A 6 7.12 1.41 -0.01
N ILE A 7 5.87 1.88 -0.08
CA ILE A 7 5.53 3.17 -0.69
C ILE A 7 6.01 4.26 0.29
N TYR A 8 7.29 4.60 0.19
CA TYR A 8 7.78 5.89 0.64
C TYR A 8 7.76 6.81 -0.57
N GLY A 9 7.09 7.96 -0.41
CA GLY A 9 7.05 9.02 -1.42
C GLY A 9 8.45 9.31 -1.92
N GLY A 10 8.70 8.93 -3.17
CA GLY A 10 9.95 9.20 -3.86
C GLY A 10 10.04 10.70 -4.17
N GLY A 11 10.83 11.40 -3.36
CA GLY A 11 11.36 12.70 -3.78
C GLY A 11 12.49 12.48 -4.80
N ARG A 12 12.38 13.10 -5.97
CA ARG A 12 13.36 14.10 -6.46
C ARG A 12 12.96 14.67 -7.84
N GLY A 13 12.69 15.97 -7.84
CA GLY A 13 13.45 16.91 -8.65
C GLY A 13 13.32 16.83 -10.18
N THR A 14 12.13 17.08 -10.70
CA THR A 14 11.92 17.89 -11.91
C THR A 14 10.48 18.38 -11.86
N PHE A 15 10.29 19.65 -11.50
CA PHE A 15 8.98 20.30 -11.52
C PHE A 15 8.44 20.33 -12.95
N ALA A 16 7.27 19.75 -13.20
CA ALA A 16 6.40 20.26 -14.23
C ALA A 16 5.66 21.47 -13.64
N TYR A 17 5.74 22.61 -14.31
CA TYR A 17 4.98 23.83 -13.98
C TYR A 17 3.49 23.71 -14.32
N ASP A 18 2.98 22.50 -14.49
CA ASP A 18 1.57 22.25 -14.82
C ASP A 18 0.83 21.85 -13.54
N GLN A 19 0.11 22.83 -12.99
CA GLN A 19 -0.77 22.63 -11.86
C GLN A 19 -1.99 21.82 -12.30
N VAL A 20 -2.10 20.56 -11.88
CA VAL A 20 -3.32 19.78 -12.06
C VAL A 20 -4.35 20.24 -11.05
N ARG A 21 -5.33 21.03 -11.50
CA ARG A 21 -6.43 21.53 -10.68
C ARG A 21 -7.55 20.49 -10.60
N PHE A 22 -7.82 19.99 -9.40
CA PHE A 22 -9.00 19.16 -9.13
C PHE A 22 -10.08 20.01 -8.46
N ASP A 23 -11.18 20.23 -9.18
CA ASP A 23 -12.41 20.81 -8.65
C ASP A 23 -13.37 19.66 -8.25
N LEU A 24 -13.60 19.47 -6.96
CA LEU A 24 -14.72 18.66 -6.48
C LEU A 24 -15.97 19.51 -6.52
N ARG A 25 -16.95 19.10 -7.32
CA ARG A 25 -18.23 19.80 -7.46
C ARG A 25 -19.35 19.00 -6.83
N ASP A 26 -20.22 19.71 -6.12
CA ASP A 26 -21.47 19.17 -5.62
C ASP A 26 -22.34 18.79 -6.83
N ALA A 27 -22.81 17.53 -6.86
CA ALA A 27 -23.51 16.99 -8.02
C ALA A 27 -24.90 17.60 -8.23
N GLN A 28 -25.51 18.19 -7.19
CA GLN A 28 -26.87 18.74 -7.25
C GLN A 28 -26.87 20.24 -7.57
N THR A 29 -25.89 20.97 -7.04
CA THR A 29 -25.82 22.43 -7.14
C THR A 29 -24.75 22.91 -8.12
N GLY A 30 -23.84 22.03 -8.55
CA GLY A 30 -22.71 22.36 -9.43
C GLY A 30 -21.65 23.26 -8.77
N GLN A 31 -21.82 23.61 -7.49
CA GLN A 31 -20.86 24.43 -6.75
C GLN A 31 -19.58 23.67 -6.49
N ILE A 32 -18.44 24.37 -6.54
CA ILE A 32 -17.15 23.77 -6.21
C ILE A 32 -17.03 23.65 -4.68
N VAL A 33 -17.11 22.42 -4.19
CA VAL A 33 -16.99 22.04 -2.77
C VAL A 33 -15.53 22.03 -2.32
N SER A 34 -14.60 21.75 -3.24
CA SER A 34 -13.16 21.88 -2.98
C SER A 34 -12.38 22.24 -4.24
N ASN A 35 -11.55 23.28 -4.14
CA ASN A 35 -10.68 23.81 -5.19
C ASN A 35 -9.26 23.98 -4.62
N ARG A 36 -8.63 22.88 -4.20
CA ARG A 36 -7.41 22.95 -3.37
C ARG A 36 -6.25 22.05 -3.80
N MET A 37 -6.34 21.38 -4.94
CA MET A 37 -5.22 20.55 -5.37
C MET A 37 -4.28 21.37 -6.25
N GLN A 38 -3.30 22.03 -5.61
CA GLN A 38 -2.04 22.40 -6.25
C GLN A 38 -1.03 21.29 -5.95
N SER A 39 -0.09 21.04 -6.86
CA SER A 39 1.03 20.13 -6.57
C SER A 39 1.89 20.71 -5.46
N VAL A 40 1.83 20.10 -4.27
CA VAL A 40 2.63 20.50 -3.10
C VAL A 40 3.62 19.40 -2.76
N SER A 41 4.88 19.77 -2.54
CA SER A 41 5.91 18.88 -1.99
C SER A 41 6.08 19.14 -0.50
N GLY A 42 6.20 18.08 0.31
CA GLY A 42 6.56 18.19 1.72
C GLY A 42 6.61 16.84 2.40
N PHE A 43 6.78 16.86 3.72
CA PHE A 43 6.77 15.64 4.53
C PHE A 43 5.35 15.15 4.77
N GLY A 44 5.16 13.85 4.60
CA GLY A 44 3.91 13.18 4.95
C GLY A 44 3.79 12.86 6.44
N ASP A 45 2.73 12.12 6.77
CA ASP A 45 2.52 11.58 8.11
C ASP A 45 3.61 10.56 8.48
N ALA A 46 4.14 10.68 9.70
CA ALA A 46 5.13 9.76 10.23
C ALA A 46 4.46 8.45 10.64
N VAL A 47 5.11 7.33 10.33
CA VAL A 47 4.61 5.99 10.63
C VAL A 47 5.59 5.26 11.53
N ILE A 48 5.09 4.76 12.66
CA ILE A 48 5.80 3.88 13.58
C ILE A 48 5.19 2.49 13.45
N GLU A 49 6.00 1.49 13.14
CA GLU A 49 5.53 0.11 13.00
C GLU A 49 6.35 -0.85 13.86
N TYR A 50 5.64 -1.62 14.68
CA TYR A 50 6.19 -2.76 15.40
C TYR A 50 5.80 -4.05 14.69
N ARG A 51 6.77 -4.95 14.47
CA ARG A 51 6.54 -6.26 13.85
C ARG A 51 7.16 -7.36 14.69
N ARG A 52 6.42 -8.45 14.88
CA ARG A 52 6.90 -9.64 15.57
C ARG A 52 6.61 -10.89 14.75
N SER A 53 7.65 -11.61 14.35
CA SER A 53 7.54 -12.93 13.72
C SER A 53 7.40 -14.01 14.80
N PHE A 54 6.47 -14.95 14.61
CA PHE A 54 6.24 -16.05 15.54
C PHE A 54 6.90 -17.35 15.11
N THR A 55 7.12 -17.54 13.80
CA THR A 55 7.54 -18.84 13.25
C THR A 55 8.75 -18.78 12.31
N GLY A 56 9.36 -17.61 12.11
CA GLY A 56 10.58 -17.39 11.31
C GLY A 56 11.79 -16.98 12.16
N GLY A 57 13.00 -17.37 11.74
CA GLY A 57 14.27 -17.00 12.40
C GLY A 57 14.53 -15.49 12.46
N VAL A 58 15.63 -15.11 13.12
CA VAL A 58 16.07 -13.75 13.50
C VAL A 58 15.61 -12.64 12.51
N PRO A 59 15.10 -11.50 13.02
CA PRO A 59 14.73 -10.36 12.18
C PRO A 59 15.91 -9.93 11.30
N GLY A 60 15.74 -9.93 9.98
CA GLY A 60 16.72 -9.31 9.09
C GLY A 60 16.91 -10.00 7.74
N PHE A 61 16.96 -11.32 7.65
CA PHE A 61 17.30 -11.98 6.37
C PHE A 61 16.70 -13.38 6.17
N ASP A 62 16.49 -14.17 7.24
CA ASP A 62 16.14 -15.59 7.09
C ASP A 62 14.63 -15.90 7.09
N ALA A 63 13.80 -14.96 7.56
CA ALA A 63 12.35 -15.13 7.61
C ALA A 63 11.65 -14.85 6.27
N GLU A 64 12.33 -14.16 5.34
CA GLU A 64 11.71 -13.68 4.08
C GLU A 64 11.88 -14.64 2.90
N THR A 65 12.88 -15.52 2.92
CA THR A 65 13.19 -16.39 1.76
C THR A 65 12.91 -17.88 1.97
N GLY A 66 12.72 -18.32 3.23
CA GLY A 66 12.59 -19.75 3.53
C GLY A 66 13.76 -20.58 3.01
N ALA A 67 14.94 -19.97 2.87
CA ALA A 67 16.07 -20.56 2.14
C ALA A 67 16.55 -21.90 2.74
N SER A 68 16.29 -22.13 4.03
CA SER A 68 16.67 -23.37 4.73
C SER A 68 15.55 -24.41 4.85
N ASP A 69 14.28 -24.03 4.71
CA ASP A 69 13.16 -24.99 4.70
C ASP A 69 11.97 -24.45 3.88
N PRO A 70 11.69 -25.01 2.68
CA PRO A 70 10.55 -24.60 1.87
C PRO A 70 9.20 -24.86 2.58
N ARG A 71 9.11 -25.76 3.56
CA ARG A 71 7.84 -26.05 4.26
C ARG A 71 7.50 -25.07 5.36
N ARG A 72 8.34 -24.06 5.60
CA ARG A 72 8.18 -23.14 6.73
C ARG A 72 7.11 -22.10 6.44
N VAL A 73 6.08 -22.09 7.28
CA VAL A 73 5.08 -21.01 7.33
C VAL A 73 5.59 -19.95 8.28
N THR A 74 5.71 -18.71 7.81
CA THR A 74 6.05 -17.54 8.62
C THR A 74 4.78 -16.78 8.95
N LEU A 75 4.49 -16.61 10.25
CA LEU A 75 3.41 -15.77 10.75
C LEU A 75 4.00 -14.55 11.45
N THR A 76 3.48 -13.36 11.16
CA THR A 76 3.94 -12.09 11.73
C THR A 76 2.75 -11.27 12.22
N ALA A 77 2.77 -10.81 13.46
CA ALA A 77 1.88 -9.76 13.94
C ALA A 77 2.52 -8.38 13.73
N ARG A 78 1.68 -7.38 13.47
CA ARG A 78 2.06 -6.01 13.20
C ARG A 78 1.17 -5.06 13.98
N ALA A 79 1.78 -4.04 14.56
CA ALA A 79 1.09 -2.89 15.11
C ALA A 79 1.67 -1.63 14.45
N LEU A 80 0.81 -0.72 14.04
CA LEU A 80 1.16 0.50 13.33
C LEU A 80 0.49 1.69 14.00
N LEU A 81 1.24 2.79 14.12
CA LEU A 81 0.74 4.07 14.54
C LEU A 81 1.17 5.11 13.52
N LYS A 82 0.21 5.78 12.91
CA LYS A 82 0.43 6.91 12.00
C LYS A 82 0.17 8.20 12.78
N LEU A 83 1.15 9.10 12.81
CA LEU A 83 1.07 10.37 13.50
C LEU A 83 0.77 11.49 12.48
N PRO A 84 -0.08 12.47 12.80
CA PRO A 84 -0.48 13.56 11.91
C PRO A 84 0.60 14.63 11.80
N THR A 85 1.80 14.26 11.37
CA THR A 85 2.93 15.18 11.20
C THR A 85 2.92 15.87 9.85
N GLY A 86 2.16 15.35 8.87
CA GLY A 86 1.98 15.97 7.57
C GLY A 86 0.96 17.11 7.61
N SER A 87 1.13 18.11 6.73
CA SER A 87 0.18 19.22 6.64
C SER A 87 -1.14 18.79 5.99
N ALA A 88 -2.21 18.72 6.78
CA ALA A 88 -3.56 18.43 6.28
C ALA A 88 -4.09 19.49 5.30
N LYS A 89 -3.75 20.76 5.52
CA LYS A 89 -4.13 21.88 4.63
C LYS A 89 -3.58 21.72 3.21
N ASN A 90 -2.42 21.08 3.10
CA ASN A 90 -1.73 20.83 1.84
C ASN A 90 -1.89 19.37 1.35
N LEU A 91 -2.79 18.60 1.97
CA LEU A 91 -3.02 17.18 1.66
C LEU A 91 -1.75 16.30 1.77
N LEU A 92 -0.76 16.73 2.55
CA LEU A 92 0.44 15.95 2.85
C LEU A 92 0.21 14.95 3.99
N GLY A 93 -0.82 15.19 4.80
CA GLY A 93 -1.24 14.30 5.88
C GLY A 93 -2.76 14.29 6.02
N SER A 94 -3.28 13.32 6.76
CA SER A 94 -4.73 13.22 7.01
C SER A 94 -5.24 14.14 8.11
N GLY A 95 -4.34 14.71 8.93
CA GLY A 95 -4.67 15.48 10.12
C GLY A 95 -5.07 14.64 11.34
N GLY A 96 -5.29 13.33 11.14
CA GLY A 96 -5.65 12.38 12.20
C GLY A 96 -4.53 11.41 12.55
N THR A 97 -4.51 10.96 13.80
CA THR A 97 -3.71 9.81 14.24
C THR A 97 -4.46 8.52 13.88
N ASP A 98 -3.83 7.63 13.12
CA ASP A 98 -4.39 6.32 12.82
C ASP A 98 -3.64 5.23 13.58
N ALA A 99 -4.36 4.19 13.97
CA ALA A 99 -3.79 2.99 14.55
C ALA A 99 -4.13 1.77 13.69
N GLY A 100 -3.23 0.81 13.60
CA GLY A 100 -3.45 -0.41 12.83
C GLY A 100 -2.93 -1.64 13.55
N LEU A 101 -3.67 -2.74 13.44
CA LEU A 101 -3.19 -4.06 13.81
C LEU A 101 -3.31 -4.99 12.60
N GLY A 102 -2.37 -5.91 12.44
CA GLY A 102 -2.42 -6.84 11.34
C GLY A 102 -1.66 -8.13 11.57
N ILE A 103 -2.02 -9.12 10.78
CA ILE A 103 -1.34 -10.40 10.68
C ILE A 103 -0.91 -10.62 9.24
N ALA A 104 0.31 -11.09 9.05
CA ALA A 104 0.82 -11.49 7.75
C ALA A 104 1.32 -12.93 7.82
N ALA A 105 1.01 -13.70 6.80
CA ALA A 105 1.46 -15.07 6.63
C ALA A 105 2.25 -15.20 5.32
N SER A 106 3.26 -16.06 5.32
CA SER A 106 3.97 -16.45 4.11
C SER A 106 4.32 -17.93 4.17
N ALA A 107 4.19 -18.63 3.05
CA ALA A 107 4.50 -20.05 2.96
C ALA A 107 5.11 -20.37 1.61
N ARG A 108 6.03 -21.34 1.54
CA ARG A 108 6.69 -21.75 0.29
C ARG A 108 6.45 -23.24 -0.02
N PRO A 109 5.19 -23.68 -0.16
CA PRO A 109 4.86 -25.10 -0.29
C PRO A 109 5.58 -25.78 -1.47
N PHE A 110 6.03 -25.02 -2.48
CA PHE A 110 6.80 -25.51 -3.61
C PHE A 110 8.16 -24.82 -3.72
N ARG A 111 9.15 -25.53 -4.30
CA ARG A 111 10.52 -25.01 -4.45
C ARG A 111 10.61 -23.65 -5.14
N ARG A 112 9.70 -23.31 -6.05
CA ARG A 112 9.72 -22.05 -6.81
C ARG A 112 8.49 -21.18 -6.61
N VAL A 113 7.60 -21.53 -5.68
CA VAL A 113 6.36 -20.77 -5.48
C VAL A 113 6.18 -20.47 -4.00
N ALA A 114 5.99 -19.20 -3.69
CA ALA A 114 5.60 -18.73 -2.37
C ALA A 114 4.21 -18.08 -2.43
N PHE A 115 3.48 -18.20 -1.34
CA PHE A 115 2.20 -17.58 -1.11
C PHE A 115 2.33 -16.60 0.04
N HIS A 116 1.69 -15.46 -0.08
CA HIS A 116 1.68 -14.42 0.92
C HIS A 116 0.25 -13.98 1.17
N GLY A 117 -0.04 -13.69 2.43
CA GLY A 117 -1.32 -13.18 2.84
C GLY A 117 -1.14 -12.12 3.91
N ASN A 118 -2.00 -11.11 3.88
CA ASN A 118 -2.08 -10.13 4.95
C ASN A 118 -3.53 -9.77 5.24
N LEU A 119 -3.84 -9.59 6.52
CA LEU A 119 -5.10 -9.04 6.99
C LEU A 119 -4.81 -8.01 8.08
N SER A 120 -5.36 -6.82 7.94
CA SER A 120 -5.17 -5.74 8.90
C SER A 120 -6.43 -4.93 9.11
N VAL A 121 -6.62 -4.47 10.34
CA VAL A 121 -7.66 -3.53 10.73
C VAL A 121 -6.97 -2.21 11.05
N VAL A 122 -7.53 -1.12 10.51
CA VAL A 122 -7.06 0.25 10.75
C VAL A 122 -8.20 1.03 11.35
N TRP A 123 -7.93 1.68 12.49
CA TRP A 123 -8.78 2.67 13.11
C TRP A 123 -8.29 4.05 12.70
N HIS A 124 -9.16 4.81 12.05
CA HIS A 124 -8.85 6.13 11.54
C HIS A 124 -9.11 7.19 12.59
N GLY A 125 -8.17 8.12 12.74
CA GLY A 125 -8.36 9.30 13.56
C GLY A 125 -9.43 10.22 12.98
N LYS A 126 -9.91 11.16 13.79
CA LYS A 126 -10.72 12.27 13.26
C LYS A 126 -9.86 13.08 12.29
N THR A 127 -10.38 13.33 11.09
CA THR A 127 -9.71 14.10 10.04
C THR A 127 -10.31 15.50 9.98
N ASP A 128 -9.48 16.53 9.83
CA ASP A 128 -9.92 17.93 9.66
C ASP A 128 -10.45 18.22 8.23
N ILE A 129 -10.84 17.19 7.49
CA ILE A 129 -11.43 17.33 6.15
C ILE A 129 -12.95 17.34 6.33
N ASP A 130 -13.49 18.51 6.69
CA ASP A 130 -14.89 18.74 7.10
C ASP A 130 -15.97 18.35 6.08
N ALA A 131 -15.60 18.04 4.83
CA ALA A 131 -16.55 17.86 3.73
C ALA A 131 -17.09 16.43 3.56
N LEU A 132 -16.52 15.40 4.22
CA LEU A 132 -16.90 14.00 3.99
C LEU A 132 -16.95 13.19 5.29
N ALA A 133 -17.95 12.30 5.41
CA ALA A 133 -18.07 11.39 6.55
C ALA A 133 -16.94 10.34 6.50
N SER A 134 -15.94 10.44 7.38
CA SER A 134 -14.84 9.46 7.44
C SER A 134 -15.31 8.12 8.02
N ARG A 135 -14.77 7.01 7.50
CA ARG A 135 -14.94 5.71 8.12
C ARG A 135 -14.04 5.67 9.37
N SER A 136 -14.60 5.32 10.52
CA SER A 136 -13.80 5.15 11.75
C SER A 136 -12.90 3.91 11.71
N THR A 137 -13.28 2.90 10.92
CA THR A 137 -12.56 1.63 10.82
C THR A 137 -12.55 1.11 9.39
N SER A 138 -11.44 0.54 8.95
CA SER A 138 -11.31 -0.18 7.68
C SER A 138 -10.55 -1.48 7.85
N VAL A 139 -10.97 -2.51 7.12
CA VAL A 139 -10.24 -3.78 7.01
C VAL A 139 -9.54 -3.83 5.67
N HIS A 140 -8.26 -4.15 5.68
CA HIS A 140 -7.43 -4.31 4.49
C HIS A 140 -6.99 -5.75 4.39
N SER A 141 -7.06 -6.32 3.19
CA SER A 141 -6.62 -7.69 2.93
C SER A 141 -5.76 -7.74 1.69
N MET A 142 -4.76 -8.61 1.70
CA MET A 142 -3.91 -8.88 0.55
C MET A 142 -3.66 -10.38 0.43
N ALA A 143 -3.62 -10.86 -0.81
CA ALA A 143 -3.12 -12.17 -1.17
C ALA A 143 -2.16 -12.04 -2.35
N ALA A 144 -1.02 -12.75 -2.29
CA ALA A 144 -0.05 -12.73 -3.37
C ALA A 144 0.55 -14.12 -3.61
N ILE A 145 0.98 -14.34 -4.85
CA ILE A 145 1.74 -15.49 -5.29
C ILE A 145 3.06 -14.96 -5.86
N GLU A 146 4.17 -15.52 -5.39
CA GLU A 146 5.50 -15.21 -5.88
C GLU A 146 6.08 -16.43 -6.58
N TRP A 147 6.53 -16.25 -7.82
CA TRP A 147 7.29 -17.23 -8.58
C TRP A 147 8.78 -16.89 -8.57
N LEU A 148 9.57 -17.75 -7.95
CA LEU A 148 11.03 -17.63 -7.84
C LEU A 148 11.66 -18.23 -9.11
N MET A 149 11.88 -17.37 -10.11
CA MET A 149 12.43 -17.77 -11.41
C MET A 149 13.83 -18.35 -11.24
N ASP A 150 14.69 -17.64 -10.51
CA ASP A 150 16.07 -18.03 -10.22
C ASP A 150 16.48 -17.56 -8.81
N GLY A 151 17.77 -17.69 -8.46
CA GLY A 151 18.28 -17.30 -7.14
C GLY A 151 18.34 -15.78 -6.88
N ARG A 152 17.98 -14.95 -7.86
CA ARG A 152 18.04 -13.49 -7.84
C ARG A 152 16.78 -12.83 -8.36
N THR A 153 15.94 -13.53 -9.11
CA THR A 153 14.79 -12.97 -9.82
C THR A 153 13.49 -13.65 -9.37
N SER A 154 12.49 -12.85 -9.05
CA SER A 154 11.15 -13.34 -8.76
C SER A 154 10.07 -12.47 -9.38
N PHE A 155 8.94 -13.09 -9.72
CA PHE A 155 7.74 -12.43 -10.19
C PHE A 155 6.66 -12.52 -9.13
N LEU A 156 5.90 -11.46 -8.94
CA LEU A 156 4.85 -11.38 -7.92
C LEU A 156 3.55 -10.97 -8.59
N ALA A 157 2.49 -11.71 -8.32
CA ALA A 157 1.12 -11.32 -8.61
C ALA A 157 0.38 -11.15 -7.28
N GLN A 158 -0.30 -10.02 -7.10
CA GLN A 158 -0.93 -9.63 -5.85
C GLN A 158 -2.32 -9.06 -6.09
N VAL A 159 -3.24 -9.34 -5.16
CA VAL A 159 -4.54 -8.68 -5.07
C VAL A 159 -4.67 -8.05 -3.70
N ASP A 160 -5.06 -6.78 -3.67
CA ASP A 160 -5.33 -6.02 -2.46
C ASP A 160 -6.79 -5.55 -2.46
N ASN A 161 -7.43 -5.61 -1.30
CA ASN A 161 -8.73 -4.97 -1.08
C ASN A 161 -8.55 -3.85 -0.06
N THR A 162 -8.93 -2.64 -0.45
CA THR A 162 -8.84 -1.44 0.38
C THR A 162 -10.16 -0.67 0.34
N PRO A 163 -10.88 -0.57 1.46
CA PRO A 163 -12.07 0.26 1.56
C PRO A 163 -11.79 1.74 1.33
N ALA A 164 -12.71 2.46 0.70
CA ALA A 164 -12.64 3.91 0.64
C ALA A 164 -12.62 4.52 2.05
N PRO A 165 -11.65 5.42 2.37
CA PRO A 165 -11.52 5.99 3.72
C PRO A 165 -12.65 6.97 4.08
N HIS A 166 -13.32 7.53 3.07
CA HIS A 166 -14.42 8.46 3.23
C HIS A 166 -15.70 7.89 2.59
N ARG A 167 -16.85 8.28 3.16
CA ARG A 167 -18.17 8.06 2.59
C ARG A 167 -18.65 9.35 1.96
N THR A 168 -19.00 9.24 0.70
CA THR A 168 -19.57 10.30 -0.15
C THR A 168 -21.09 10.16 -0.26
N GLY A 169 -21.66 9.03 0.16
CA GLY A 169 -23.07 8.70 -0.04
C GLY A 169 -23.37 8.08 -1.41
N SER A 170 -22.35 7.90 -2.25
CA SER A 170 -22.43 7.16 -3.50
C SER A 170 -21.90 5.75 -3.27
N ASP A 171 -22.77 4.74 -3.39
CA ASP A 171 -22.40 3.31 -3.32
C ASP A 171 -21.22 2.97 -4.23
N TYR A 172 -21.12 3.70 -5.34
CA TYR A 172 -20.09 3.55 -6.33
C TYR A 172 -18.70 4.01 -5.85
N ILE A 173 -18.59 5.16 -5.17
CA ILE A 173 -17.31 5.71 -4.66
C ILE A 173 -16.94 5.09 -3.30
N ASP A 174 -17.96 4.73 -2.52
CA ASP A 174 -17.81 4.26 -1.15
C ASP A 174 -17.44 2.77 -1.06
N ARG A 175 -17.40 2.07 -2.20
CA ARG A 175 -17.07 0.65 -2.31
C ARG A 175 -15.61 0.34 -1.97
N GLU A 176 -15.34 -0.94 -1.76
CA GLU A 176 -13.98 -1.45 -1.65
C GLU A 176 -13.29 -1.41 -3.01
N ARG A 177 -12.10 -0.81 -3.05
CA ARG A 177 -11.25 -0.81 -4.23
C ARG A 177 -10.43 -2.08 -4.22
N ARG A 178 -10.42 -2.77 -5.37
CA ARG A 178 -9.58 -3.95 -5.56
C ARG A 178 -8.45 -3.61 -6.51
N MET A 179 -7.22 -3.84 -6.10
CA MET A 179 -6.05 -3.60 -6.94
C MET A 179 -5.40 -4.93 -7.29
N PHE A 180 -5.14 -5.15 -8.57
CA PHE A 180 -4.26 -6.23 -9.02
C PHE A 180 -2.90 -5.63 -9.32
N THR A 181 -1.84 -6.21 -8.75
CA THR A 181 -0.48 -5.80 -9.01
C THR A 181 0.32 -6.97 -9.56
N PHE A 182 1.00 -6.75 -10.67
CA PHE A 182 2.02 -7.65 -11.18
C PHE A 182 3.38 -6.96 -11.10
N GLY A 183 4.40 -7.67 -10.63
CA GLY A 183 5.72 -7.10 -10.46
C GLY A 183 6.87 -8.09 -10.57
N LEU A 184 8.06 -7.52 -10.63
CA LEU A 184 9.35 -8.19 -10.75
C LEU A 184 10.24 -7.68 -9.62
N TRP A 185 10.91 -8.60 -8.94
CA TRP A 185 12.06 -8.32 -8.09
C TRP A 185 13.31 -8.90 -8.71
N ARG A 186 14.42 -8.15 -8.62
CA ARG A 186 15.72 -8.61 -9.07
C ARG A 186 16.83 -8.16 -8.13
N GLN A 187 17.52 -9.11 -7.55
CA GLN A 187 18.75 -8.89 -6.81
C GLN A 187 19.89 -8.56 -7.78
N ILE A 188 20.39 -7.33 -7.70
CA ILE A 188 21.53 -6.85 -8.50
C ILE A 188 22.83 -7.17 -7.79
N THR A 189 22.86 -6.92 -6.48
CA THR A 189 23.98 -7.27 -5.60
C THR A 189 23.45 -7.90 -4.31
N PRO A 190 24.28 -8.55 -3.49
CA PRO A 190 23.86 -9.08 -2.20
C PRO A 190 23.13 -8.06 -1.30
N ARG A 191 23.37 -6.75 -1.50
CA ARG A 191 22.78 -5.66 -0.72
C ARG A 191 21.77 -4.80 -1.48
N GLN A 192 21.49 -5.11 -2.74
CA GLN A 192 20.66 -4.26 -3.58
C GLN A 192 19.66 -5.08 -4.40
N ASN A 193 18.39 -4.75 -4.23
CA ASN A 193 17.29 -5.32 -4.99
C ASN A 193 16.58 -4.22 -5.78
N LEU A 194 16.32 -4.46 -7.06
CA LEU A 194 15.42 -3.64 -7.87
C LEU A 194 14.03 -4.24 -7.86
N TYR A 195 13.04 -3.37 -7.97
CA TYR A 195 11.67 -3.78 -8.25
C TYR A 195 11.05 -2.93 -9.36
N LEU A 196 10.13 -3.55 -10.09
CA LEU A 196 9.25 -2.91 -11.06
C LEU A 196 7.87 -3.55 -10.90
N SER A 197 6.82 -2.75 -10.82
CA SER A 197 5.45 -3.25 -10.75
C SER A 197 4.48 -2.38 -11.53
N LEU A 198 3.45 -3.05 -12.04
CA LEU A 198 2.28 -2.47 -12.67
C LEU A 198 1.06 -2.88 -11.84
N GLY A 199 0.29 -1.90 -11.39
CA GLY A 199 -0.97 -2.06 -10.68
C GLY A 199 -2.13 -1.59 -11.54
N GLU A 200 -3.26 -2.27 -11.44
CA GLU A 200 -4.53 -1.89 -12.04
C GLU A 200 -5.62 -1.88 -10.96
N ASN A 201 -6.34 -0.78 -10.86
CA ASN A 201 -7.49 -0.66 -9.97
C ASN A 201 -8.77 -1.17 -10.64
N ASP A 202 -9.63 -1.80 -9.83
CA ASP A 202 -10.93 -2.33 -10.22
C ASP A 202 -10.83 -3.27 -11.43
N PHE A 203 -9.97 -4.28 -11.35
CA PHE A 203 -9.73 -5.28 -12.39
C PHE A 203 -10.76 -6.44 -12.38
N GLY A 204 -10.91 -7.12 -13.52
CA GLY A 204 -11.71 -8.36 -13.66
C GLY A 204 -13.19 -8.14 -14.03
N PHE A 205 -14.03 -9.16 -13.83
CA PHE A 205 -15.45 -9.13 -14.24
C PHE A 205 -16.32 -8.15 -13.43
N ALA A 206 -15.79 -7.64 -12.31
CA ALA A 206 -16.41 -6.61 -11.48
C ALA A 206 -15.83 -5.20 -11.76
N ALA A 207 -15.01 -5.07 -12.80
CA ALA A 207 -14.50 -3.80 -13.28
C ALA A 207 -15.67 -2.95 -13.80
N HIS A 208 -15.85 -1.78 -13.19
CA HIS A 208 -16.89 -0.83 -13.59
C HIS A 208 -16.33 0.57 -13.88
N LEU A 209 -15.00 0.71 -13.91
CA LEU A 209 -14.29 1.94 -14.28
C LEU A 209 -13.35 1.72 -15.44
N ALA A 210 -12.94 2.83 -16.05
CA ALA A 210 -11.67 2.88 -16.76
C ALA A 210 -10.55 2.50 -15.77
N PRO A 211 -9.74 1.48 -16.07
CA PRO A 211 -8.66 1.05 -15.19
C PRO A 211 -7.64 2.18 -15.02
N ASP A 212 -7.39 2.57 -13.78
CA ASP A 212 -6.25 3.42 -13.44
C ASP A 212 -5.02 2.53 -13.36
N LEU A 213 -4.01 2.84 -14.18
CA LEU A 213 -2.74 2.14 -14.18
C LEU A 213 -1.75 2.84 -13.26
N GLN A 214 -1.16 2.08 -12.35
CA GLN A 214 -0.07 2.53 -11.49
C GLN A 214 1.23 1.83 -11.91
N LEU A 215 2.22 2.60 -12.32
CA LEU A 215 3.58 2.10 -12.52
C LEU A 215 4.43 2.47 -11.31
N SER A 216 5.18 1.50 -10.77
CA SER A 216 6.11 1.73 -9.66
C SER A 216 7.44 1.04 -9.92
N ALA A 217 8.54 1.71 -9.63
CA ALA A 217 9.87 1.15 -9.75
C ALA A 217 10.78 1.73 -8.67
N GLY A 218 11.76 0.94 -8.23
CA GLY A 218 12.71 1.43 -7.26
C GLY A 218 13.78 0.43 -6.85
N THR A 219 14.59 0.84 -5.89
CA THR A 219 15.67 0.03 -5.31
C THR A 219 15.47 -0.11 -3.81
N ARG A 220 15.72 -1.30 -3.27
CA ARG A 220 15.83 -1.56 -1.84
C ARG A 220 17.29 -1.86 -1.53
N LEU A 221 17.85 -1.13 -0.57
CA LEU A 221 19.18 -1.38 -0.02
C LEU A 221 19.01 -2.15 1.30
N ALA A 222 19.75 -3.24 1.44
CA ALA A 222 19.93 -3.90 2.72
C ALA A 222 21.09 -3.20 3.46
N LEU A 223 20.80 -2.69 4.65
CA LEU A 223 21.79 -2.14 5.58
C LEU A 223 22.53 -3.27 6.30
#